data_AF-A0A920NZ04-F1
#
_entry.id   AF-A0A920NZ04-F1
#
_cell.length_a   1.000
_cell.length_b   1.000
_cell.length_c   1.000
_cell.angle_alpha   90.00
_cell.angle_beta   90.00
_cell.angle_gamma   90.00
#
_symmetry.space_group_name_H-M   'P 1'
#
loop_
_entity.id
_entity.type
_entity.pdbx_description
1 polymer ?
#
loop_
_entity_poly.entity_id
_entity_poly.type
_entity_poly.pdbx_seq_one_letter_code
_entity_poly.pdbx_strand_id
1 'polypeptide(L)'
;MSLLEIGKKYSSTKNISGFIELYEKYFSRFQKSEINILEIGVDEGHSLRIWREFFPKAKICGIDIVEKKFTIENVEILKGDQSDLIF
;
A
#
# COMPACT_ATOMS: atom_id res chain seq x y z
N MET A 1 -11.60 -7.62 -7.78
CA MET A 1 -11.67 -8.32 -6.49
C MET A 1 -11.94 -7.26 -5.43
N SER A 2 -12.72 -7.58 -4.40
CA SER A 2 -12.97 -6.65 -3.28
C SER A 2 -11.70 -6.46 -2.45
N LEU A 3 -11.57 -5.31 -1.79
CA LEU A 3 -10.42 -5.07 -0.91
C LEU A 3 -10.43 -6.03 0.28
N LEU A 4 -11.62 -6.43 0.75
CA LEU A 4 -11.80 -7.44 1.79
C LEU A 4 -11.24 -8.82 1.41
N GLU A 5 -11.49 -9.29 0.18
CA GLU A 5 -10.94 -10.56 -0.29
C GLU A 5 -9.41 -10.53 -0.42
N ILE A 6 -8.88 -9.41 -0.91
CA ILE A 6 -7.43 -9.20 -1.04
C ILE A 6 -6.78 -9.15 0.34
N GLY A 7 -7.39 -8.40 1.28
CA GLY A 7 -6.90 -8.25 2.65
C GLY A 7 -6.67 -9.59 3.33
N LYS A 8 -7.58 -10.56 3.15
CA LYS A 8 -7.46 -11.92 3.71
C LYS A 8 -6.22 -12.70 3.25
N LYS A 9 -5.60 -12.34 2.13
CA LYS A 9 -4.39 -13.00 1.61
C LYS A 9 -3.11 -12.56 2.31
N TYR A 10 -3.12 -11.39 2.95
CA TYR A 10 -1.93 -10.76 3.49
C TYR A 10 -2.11 -10.42 4.96
N SER A 11 -1.16 -10.78 5.81
CA SER A 11 -1.21 -10.55 7.25
C SER A 11 -0.91 -9.08 7.61
N SER A 12 -1.74 -8.14 7.15
CA SER A 12 -1.64 -6.72 7.50
C SER A 12 -2.55 -6.38 8.68
N THR A 13 -2.09 -5.49 9.57
CA THR A 13 -2.91 -4.90 10.65
C THR A 13 -4.15 -4.17 10.13
N LYS A 14 -4.18 -3.78 8.84
CA LYS A 14 -5.34 -3.24 8.14
C LYS A 14 -6.58 -4.16 8.26
N ASN A 15 -6.37 -5.48 8.30
CA ASN A 15 -7.45 -6.46 8.42
C ASN A 15 -8.08 -6.51 9.82
N ILE A 16 -7.29 -6.29 10.86
CA ILE A 16 -7.74 -6.43 12.26
C ILE A 16 -8.40 -5.13 12.75
N SER A 17 -7.94 -3.99 12.22
CA SER A 17 -8.37 -2.65 12.64
C SER A 17 -9.71 -2.19 12.03
N GLY A 18 -10.30 -2.95 11.11
CA GLY A 18 -11.53 -2.57 10.41
C GLY A 18 -11.34 -1.51 9.31
N PHE A 19 -10.10 -1.06 9.06
CA PHE A 19 -9.85 -0.02 8.05
C PHE A 19 -10.09 -0.49 6.62
N ILE A 20 -10.04 -1.80 6.33
CA ILE A 20 -10.29 -2.34 4.99
C ILE A 20 -11.65 -1.92 4.43
N GLU A 21 -12.71 -1.96 5.24
CA GLU A 21 -14.06 -1.58 4.81
C GLU A 21 -14.14 -0.08 4.49
N LEU A 22 -13.46 0.75 5.29
CA LEU A 22 -13.37 2.20 5.05
C LEU A 22 -12.61 2.51 3.77
N TYR A 23 -11.44 1.87 3.57
CA TYR A 23 -10.65 2.05 2.36
C TYR A 23 -11.42 1.61 1.12
N GLU A 24 -12.14 0.50 1.18
CA GLU A 24 -12.97 0.03 0.07
C GLU A 24 -14.05 1.05 -0.29
N LYS A 25 -14.77 1.57 0.73
CA LYS A 25 -15.81 2.60 0.54
C LYS A 25 -15.26 3.84 -0.17
N TYR A 26 -14.12 4.36 0.26
CA TYR A 26 -13.59 5.61 -0.28
C TYR A 26 -12.80 5.46 -1.57
N PHE A 27 -12.11 4.32 -1.75
CA PHE A 27 -11.16 4.16 -2.85
C PHE A 27 -11.61 3.24 -3.98
N SER A 28 -12.71 2.50 -3.82
CA SER A 28 -13.26 1.64 -4.89
C SER A 28 -13.46 2.38 -6.23
N ARG A 29 -13.84 3.66 -6.20
CA ARG A 29 -13.99 4.49 -7.40
C ARG A 29 -12.69 4.69 -8.20
N PHE A 30 -11.53 4.50 -7.58
CA PHE A 30 -10.21 4.67 -8.19
C PHE A 30 -9.55 3.36 -8.61
N GLN A 31 -10.21 2.22 -8.41
CA GLN A 31 -9.62 0.89 -8.60
C GLN A 31 -8.97 0.70 -9.99
N LYS A 32 -9.58 1.27 -11.03
CA LYS A 32 -9.14 1.18 -12.42
C LYS A 32 -8.50 2.47 -12.95
N SER A 33 -8.22 3.42 -12.06
CA SER A 33 -7.66 4.73 -12.41
C SER A 33 -6.14 4.70 -12.39
N GLU A 34 -5.52 5.53 -13.23
CA GLU A 34 -4.08 5.80 -13.20
C GLU A 34 -3.83 6.90 -12.17
N ILE A 35 -3.60 6.49 -10.93
CA ILE A 35 -3.34 7.37 -9.79
C ILE A 35 -1.96 7.08 -9.19
N ASN A 36 -1.45 8.01 -8.40
CA ASN A 36 -0.26 7.81 -7.59
C ASN A 36 -0.66 7.52 -6.15
N ILE A 37 -0.05 6.51 -5.53
CA ILE A 37 -0.27 6.13 -4.14
C ILE A 37 1.08 6.16 -3.43
N LEU A 38 1.12 6.90 -2.31
CA LEU A 38 2.24 6.91 -1.39
C LEU A 38 1.79 6.27 -0.07
N GLU A 39 2.52 5.26 0.40
CA GLU A 39 2.37 4.71 1.75
C GLU A 39 3.62 5.00 2.57
N ILE A 40 3.45 5.61 3.74
CA ILE A 40 4.51 5.82 4.72
C ILE A 40 4.41 4.69 5.75
N GLY A 41 5.53 4.00 5.99
CA GLY A 41 5.60 2.78 6.78
C GLY A 41 5.36 1.55 5.90
N VAL A 42 6.43 0.83 5.58
CA VAL A 42 6.41 -0.34 4.69
C VAL A 42 6.41 -1.64 5.47
N ASP A 43 7.17 -1.71 6.58
CA ASP A 43 7.32 -2.92 7.39
C ASP A 43 7.69 -4.15 6.52
N GLU A 44 6.96 -5.27 6.62
CA GLU A 44 7.12 -6.48 5.78
C GLU A 44 6.42 -6.37 4.39
N GLY A 45 5.85 -5.21 4.07
CA GLY A 45 5.25 -4.90 2.77
C GLY A 45 3.91 -5.58 2.51
N HIS A 46 3.23 -6.13 3.52
CA HIS A 46 1.93 -6.79 3.34
C HIS A 46 0.86 -5.81 2.84
N SER A 47 0.85 -4.57 3.35
CA SER A 47 -0.08 -3.54 2.88
C SER A 47 0.19 -3.06 1.47
N LEU A 48 1.46 -2.90 1.09
CA LEU A 48 1.82 -2.57 -0.30
C LEU A 48 1.33 -3.64 -1.28
N ARG A 49 1.38 -4.93 -0.91
CA ARG A 49 0.82 -6.01 -1.74
C ARG A 49 -0.70 -5.92 -1.85
N ILE A 50 -1.39 -5.59 -0.77
CA ILE A 50 -2.83 -5.30 -0.79
C ILE A 50 -3.13 -4.17 -1.77
N TRP A 51 -2.40 -3.06 -1.71
CA TRP A 51 -2.59 -1.94 -2.62
C TRP A 51 -2.26 -2.27 -4.06
N ARG A 52 -1.20 -3.03 -4.29
CA ARG A 52 -0.79 -3.43 -5.64
C ARG A 52 -1.86 -4.27 -6.32
N GLU A 53 -2.46 -5.22 -5.59
CA GLU A 53 -3.55 -6.05 -6.10
C GLU A 53 -4.85 -5.25 -6.26
N PHE A 54 -5.14 -4.33 -5.33
CA PHE A 54 -6.39 -3.56 -5.40
C PHE A 54 -6.37 -2.50 -6.50
N PHE A 55 -5.24 -1.81 -6.75
CA PHE A 55 -5.14 -0.75 -7.75
C PHE A 55 -4.21 -1.13 -8.90
N PRO A 56 -4.54 -2.06 -9.81
CA PRO A 56 -3.60 -2.59 -10.80
C PRO A 56 -2.93 -1.55 -11.72
N LYS A 57 -3.53 -0.37 -11.91
CA LYS A 57 -2.99 0.71 -12.75
C LYS A 57 -2.28 1.83 -12.00
N ALA A 58 -2.29 1.82 -10.66
CA ALA A 58 -1.66 2.88 -9.88
C ALA A 58 -0.13 2.79 -9.94
N LYS A 59 0.55 3.94 -9.86
CA LYS A 59 1.96 3.99 -9.47
C LYS A 59 2.01 4.01 -7.94
N ILE A 60 2.72 3.04 -7.35
CA ILE A 60 2.73 2.86 -5.90
C ILE A 60 4.16 3.01 -5.41
N CYS A 61 4.35 3.87 -4.41
CA CYS A 61 5.60 4.07 -3.69
C CYS A 61 5.39 3.83 -2.19
N GLY A 62 6.27 3.04 -1.58
CA GLY A 62 6.38 2.90 -0.14
C GLY A 62 7.63 3.63 0.37
N ILE A 63 7.52 4.36 1.48
CA ILE A 63 8.66 4.98 2.16
C ILE A 63 8.76 4.43 3.58
N ASP A 64 9.97 4.05 3.99
CA ASP A 64 10.25 3.60 5.35
C ASP A 64 11.62 4.12 5.82
N ILE A 65 11.73 4.40 7.12
CA ILE A 65 13.00 4.86 7.71
C ILE A 65 14.08 3.77 7.66
N VAL A 66 13.65 2.50 7.65
CA VAL A 66 14.52 1.33 7.52
C VAL A 66 14.54 0.86 6.07
N GLU A 67 15.76 0.63 5.56
CA GLU A 67 15.94 0.03 4.23
C GLU A 67 15.29 -1.37 4.15
N LYS A 68 14.49 -1.59 3.12
CA LYS A 68 13.85 -2.89 2.85
C LYS A 68 14.65 -3.65 1.81
N LYS A 69 14.94 -4.91 2.11
CA LYS A 69 15.74 -5.80 1.25
C LYS A 69 14.92 -6.65 0.28
N PHE A 70 13.60 -6.56 0.36
CA PHE A 70 12.68 -7.25 -0.55
C PHE A 70 12.14 -6.29 -1.60
N THR A 71 11.67 -6.87 -2.70
CA THR A 71 10.99 -6.15 -3.77
C THR A 71 9.54 -6.60 -3.88
N ILE A 72 8.67 -5.71 -4.33
CA ILE A 72 7.31 -6.03 -4.73
C ILE A 72 7.17 -5.59 -6.19
N GLU A 73 6.66 -6.46 -7.05
CA GLU A 73 6.52 -6.17 -8.46
C GLU A 73 5.66 -4.91 -8.68
N ASN A 74 6.14 -4.00 -9.54
CA ASN A 74 5.48 -2.73 -9.85
C ASN A 74 5.21 -1.85 -8.61
N VAL A 75 6.05 -1.92 -7.58
CA VAL A 75 6.02 -1.02 -6.43
C VAL A 75 7.44 -0.50 -6.18
N GLU A 76 7.58 0.82 -6.06
CA GLU A 76 8.83 1.46 -5.64
C GLU A 76 8.91 1.46 -4.11
N ILE A 77 10.07 1.15 -3.55
CA ILE A 77 10.31 1.20 -2.11
C ILE A 77 11.56 2.03 -1.87
N LEU A 78 11.40 3.15 -1.15
CA LEU A 78 12.46 4.09 -0.84
C LEU A 78 12.76 4.06 0.66
N LYS A 79 14.03 4.26 0.99
CA LYS A 79 14.46 4.57 2.35
C LYS A 79 14.39 6.08 2.54
N GLY A 80 13.56 6.55 3.47
CA GLY A 80 13.40 7.97 3.76
C GLY A 80 12.80 8.21 5.14
N ASP A 81 13.13 9.34 5.74
CA ASP A 81 12.53 9.80 6.99
C ASP A 81 11.33 10.70 6.67
N GLN A 82 10.15 10.32 7.15
CA GLN A 82 8.92 11.10 6.92
C GLN A 82 8.92 12.49 7.59
N SER A 83 9.90 12.76 8.47
CA SER A 83 10.11 14.06 9.12
C SER A 83 11.13 14.94 8.39
N ASP A 84 11.83 14.42 7.39
CA ASP A 84 12.72 15.21 6.53
C ASP A 84 11.90 15.93 5.45
N LEU A 85 11.88 17.27 5.51
CA LEU A 85 11.11 18.12 4.60
C LEU A 85 11.79 18.33 3.23
N ILE A 86 13.03 17.87 3.06
CA ILE A 86 13.84 18.08 1.84
C ILE A 86 13.96 16.81 0.99
N PHE A 87 13.63 15.65 1.56
CA PHE A 87 13.58 14.38 0.85
C PHE A 87 12.57 14.39 -0.30
#